data_AF-A0AA37J1A5-F1
#
_entry.id   AF-A0AA37J1A5-F1
#
_cell.length_a   1.000
_cell.length_b   1.000
_cell.length_c   1.000
_cell.angle_alpha   90.00
_cell.angle_beta   90.00
_cell.angle_gamma   90.00
#
_symmetry.space_group_name_H-M   'P 1'
#
loop_
_entity.id
_entity.type
_entity.pdbx_description
1 polymer ?
#
loop_
_entity_poly.entity_id
_entity_poly.type
_entity_poly.pdbx_seq_one_letter_code
_entity_poly.pdbx_strand_id
1 'polypeptide(L)'
;MEIRKANVMFGKAGGNASRNSYTCRISLPKTWVDRMGLNPERREVQIAFDGDRITIQQPEGSPIKQAPLADNKRIWAFALVWEQMYRNHANIPFGFFEDMDFIGKGLADLGFVMDCGESMKRAFPGVDVFKDNEAFKRIMDQVDLQTLGNAIFSQWRYWNHWSMGRMEESDFEWFVMAYSRLAELAA
;
A
#
# COMPACT_ATOMS: atom_id res chain seq x y z
N MET A 1 -7.37 -27.52 2.87
CA MET A 1 -5.92 -27.73 3.02
C MET A 1 -5.38 -28.21 1.68
N GLU A 2 -4.45 -27.48 1.07
CA GLU A 2 -3.82 -27.84 -0.21
C GLU A 2 -2.36 -28.22 0.06
N ILE A 3 -1.86 -29.32 -0.51
CA ILE A 3 -0.49 -29.80 -0.31
C ILE A 3 0.20 -29.86 -1.67
N ARG A 4 1.39 -29.28 -1.78
CA ARG A 4 2.23 -29.37 -2.98
C ARG A 4 3.63 -29.82 -2.60
N LYS A 5 4.21 -30.71 -3.41
CA LYS A 5 5.62 -31.07 -3.33
C LYS A 5 6.44 -30.01 -4.06
N ALA A 6 7.48 -29.50 -3.43
CA ALA A 6 8.41 -28.54 -4.00
C ALA A 6 9.84 -28.90 -3.60
N ASN A 7 10.80 -28.51 -4.42
CA ASN A 7 12.21 -28.73 -4.15
C ASN A 7 12.84 -27.47 -3.56
N VAL A 8 13.73 -27.66 -2.58
CA VAL A 8 14.60 -26.58 -2.10
C VAL A 8 15.70 -26.35 -3.12
N MET A 9 15.85 -25.12 -3.55
CA MET A 9 16.92 -24.68 -4.43
C MET A 9 18.15 -24.30 -3.60
N PHE A 10 19.31 -24.82 -4.00
CA PHE A 10 20.59 -24.50 -3.40
C PHE A 10 21.41 -23.65 -4.37
N GLY A 11 21.73 -22.43 -3.98
CA GLY A 11 22.58 -21.52 -4.76
C GLY A 11 23.89 -21.23 -4.05
N LYS A 12 24.94 -20.87 -4.78
CA LYS A 12 26.19 -20.37 -4.19
C LYS A 12 25.92 -19.05 -3.45
N ALA A 13 26.50 -18.86 -2.26
CA ALA A 13 26.49 -17.55 -1.61
C ALA A 13 27.43 -16.58 -2.36
N GLY A 14 27.02 -15.32 -2.52
CA GLY A 14 27.83 -14.29 -3.18
C GLY A 14 28.72 -13.52 -2.19
N GLY A 15 29.79 -12.88 -2.70
CA GLY A 15 30.66 -11.97 -1.92
C GLY A 15 31.75 -12.65 -1.10
N ASN A 16 32.17 -12.01 0.01
CA ASN A 16 33.20 -12.49 0.97
C ASN A 16 32.73 -13.67 1.87
N ALA A 17 31.68 -14.39 1.47
CA ALA A 17 31.21 -15.54 2.21
C ALA A 17 32.24 -16.69 2.15
N SER A 18 32.34 -17.49 3.21
CA SER A 18 33.29 -18.60 3.28
C SER A 18 33.04 -19.61 2.14
N ARG A 19 34.11 -20.31 1.74
CA ARG A 19 34.20 -21.16 0.53
C ARG A 19 33.08 -22.20 0.35
N ASN A 20 32.35 -22.53 1.41
CA ASN A 20 31.29 -23.54 1.45
C ASN A 20 29.89 -22.97 1.79
N SER A 21 29.71 -21.65 1.80
CA SER A 21 28.41 -21.06 2.08
C SER A 21 27.44 -21.24 0.89
N TYR A 22 26.24 -21.75 1.19
CA TYR A 22 25.15 -21.89 0.23
C TYR A 22 23.91 -21.14 0.72
N THR A 23 23.07 -20.76 -0.23
CA THR A 23 21.74 -20.17 0.02
C THR A 23 20.67 -21.21 -0.27
N CYS A 24 19.66 -21.31 0.59
CA CYS A 24 18.49 -22.17 0.39
C CYS A 24 17.28 -21.29 0.04
N ARG A 25 16.54 -21.64 -1.01
CA ARG A 25 15.29 -20.97 -1.39
C ARG A 25 14.21 -22.01 -1.72
N ILE A 26 12.96 -21.72 -1.41
CA ILE A 26 11.79 -22.50 -1.85
C ILE A 26 10.81 -21.56 -2.55
N SER A 27 10.25 -22.01 -3.68
CA SER A 27 9.24 -21.24 -4.41
C SER A 27 7.86 -21.49 -3.82
N LEU A 28 7.18 -20.42 -3.39
CA LEU A 28 5.80 -20.49 -2.95
C LEU A 28 4.85 -20.35 -4.16
N PRO A 29 3.75 -21.14 -4.23
CA PRO A 29 2.74 -20.96 -5.26
C PRO A 29 2.16 -19.54 -5.22
N LYS A 30 2.07 -18.87 -6.38
CA LYS A 30 1.50 -17.52 -6.49
C LYS A 30 0.11 -17.41 -5.85
N THR A 31 -0.74 -18.41 -6.07
CA THR A 31 -2.09 -18.45 -5.48
C THR A 31 -2.10 -18.44 -3.94
N TRP A 32 -1.05 -18.96 -3.29
CA TRP A 32 -0.93 -18.92 -1.83
C TRP A 32 -0.40 -17.58 -1.37
N VAL A 33 0.60 -17.03 -2.07
CA VAL A 33 1.13 -15.68 -1.83
C VAL A 33 0.01 -14.64 -1.92
N ASP A 34 -0.81 -14.71 -2.98
CA ASP A 34 -1.96 -13.82 -3.19
C ASP A 34 -3.01 -13.98 -2.07
N ARG A 35 -3.34 -15.22 -1.67
CA ARG A 35 -4.29 -15.48 -0.56
C ARG A 35 -3.76 -15.02 0.80
N MET A 36 -2.44 -15.08 1.01
CA MET A 36 -1.79 -14.53 2.19
C MET A 36 -1.65 -13.00 2.12
N GLY A 37 -2.14 -12.35 1.06
CA GLY A 37 -2.04 -10.91 0.86
C GLY A 37 -0.60 -10.41 0.77
N LEU A 38 0.34 -11.29 0.41
CA LEU A 38 1.75 -10.96 0.28
C LEU A 38 2.00 -10.32 -1.08
N ASN A 39 2.78 -9.25 -1.09
CA ASN A 39 3.18 -8.54 -2.30
C ASN A 39 4.56 -7.89 -2.08
N PRO A 40 5.18 -7.23 -3.07
CA PRO A 40 6.51 -6.63 -2.91
C PRO A 40 6.65 -5.70 -1.69
N GLU A 41 5.55 -5.08 -1.25
CA GLU A 41 5.49 -4.16 -0.11
C GLU A 41 5.12 -4.87 1.19
N ARG A 42 4.16 -5.78 1.12
CA ARG A 42 3.73 -6.63 2.23
C ARG A 42 4.38 -8.01 2.10
N ARG A 43 5.71 -8.05 2.09
CA ARG A 43 6.50 -9.28 1.88
C ARG A 43 6.89 -10.00 3.16
N GLU A 44 6.57 -9.44 4.32
CA GLU A 44 6.96 -10.01 5.60
C GLU A 44 6.07 -11.20 5.96
N VAL A 45 6.72 -12.29 6.37
CA VAL A 45 6.10 -13.51 6.88
C VAL A 45 6.82 -13.92 8.15
N GLN A 46 6.10 -14.52 9.08
CA GLN A 46 6.69 -15.23 10.19
C GLN A 46 7.02 -16.66 9.75
N ILE A 47 8.26 -17.08 9.97
CA ILE A 47 8.72 -18.43 9.72
C ILE A 47 9.08 -19.06 11.07
N ALA A 48 8.46 -20.20 11.39
CA ALA A 48 8.74 -20.97 12.59
C ALA A 48 9.29 -22.35 12.21
N PHE A 49 10.26 -22.84 12.99
CA PHE A 49 10.81 -24.19 12.85
C PHE A 49 10.74 -24.90 14.21
N ASP A 50 10.09 -26.06 14.25
CA ASP A 50 9.87 -26.83 15.49
C ASP A 50 10.78 -28.06 15.63
N GLY A 51 11.76 -28.21 14.72
CA GLY A 51 12.64 -29.38 14.65
C GLY A 51 12.31 -30.36 13.52
N ASP A 52 11.07 -30.34 13.02
CA ASP A 52 10.61 -31.21 11.92
C ASP A 52 9.90 -30.40 10.80
N ARG A 53 9.12 -29.41 11.20
CA ARG A 53 8.23 -28.65 10.32
C ARG A 53 8.62 -27.19 10.28
N ILE A 54 8.58 -26.63 9.07
CA ILE A 54 8.62 -25.19 8.84
C ILE A 54 7.19 -24.72 8.61
N THR A 55 6.75 -23.76 9.41
CA THR A 55 5.46 -23.09 9.23
C THR A 55 5.70 -21.66 8.76
N ILE A 56 4.98 -21.24 7.72
CA ILE A 56 4.99 -19.87 7.21
C ILE A 56 3.60 -19.29 7.42
N GLN A 57 3.52 -18.19 8.16
CA GLN A 57 2.27 -17.51 8.46
C GLN A 57 2.43 -15.99 8.32
N GLN A 58 1.30 -15.28 8.26
CA GLN A 58 1.35 -13.83 8.45
C GLN A 58 1.89 -13.53 9.86
N PRO A 59 2.77 -12.54 10.03
CA PRO A 59 3.22 -12.14 11.35
C PRO A 59 2.01 -11.70 12.19
N GLU A 60 1.98 -12.09 13.46
CA GLU A 60 1.05 -11.51 14.42
C GLU A 60 1.43 -10.03 14.62
N GLY A 61 0.70 -9.16 13.92
CA GLY A 61 1.02 -7.73 13.81
C GLY A 61 1.79 -7.41 12.52
N SER A 62 1.35 -6.36 11.82
CA SER A 62 2.06 -5.82 10.67
C SER A 62 3.36 -5.13 11.14
N PRO A 63 4.50 -5.27 10.44
CA PRO A 63 5.74 -4.56 10.77
C PRO A 63 5.63 -3.04 10.60
N ILE A 64 4.61 -2.60 9.86
CA ILE A 64 4.18 -1.20 9.87
C ILE A 64 3.48 -1.00 11.20
N LYS A 65 4.18 -0.40 12.19
CA LYS A 65 3.53 0.15 13.39
C LYS A 65 2.34 0.97 12.92
N GLN A 66 1.13 0.47 13.10
CA GLN A 66 -0.07 1.26 12.87
C GLN A 66 -0.03 2.36 13.93
N ALA A 67 0.40 3.55 13.53
CA ALA A 67 0.19 4.71 14.35
C ALA A 67 -1.33 4.80 14.59
N PRO A 68 -1.78 5.09 15.82
CA PRO A 68 -3.18 5.41 16.02
C PRO A 68 -3.53 6.56 15.09
N LEU A 69 -4.76 6.55 14.57
CA LEU A 69 -5.26 7.60 13.70
C LEU A 69 -5.03 8.95 14.38
N ALA A 70 -4.36 9.86 13.66
CA ALA A 70 -4.01 11.17 14.17
C ALA A 70 -5.27 12.00 14.46
N ASP A 71 -5.10 13.08 15.23
CA ASP A 71 -6.18 14.03 15.43
C ASP A 71 -6.60 14.71 14.11
N ASN A 72 -7.88 15.08 14.04
CA ASN A 72 -8.50 15.71 12.88
C ASN A 72 -7.71 16.92 12.37
N LYS A 73 -7.14 17.74 13.26
CA LYS A 73 -6.37 18.94 12.86
C LYS A 73 -5.14 18.59 12.05
N ARG A 74 -4.41 17.53 12.42
CA ARG A 74 -3.25 17.05 11.65
C ARG A 74 -3.64 16.47 10.31
N ILE A 75 -4.72 15.69 10.27
CA ILE A 75 -5.25 15.09 9.03
C ILE A 75 -5.72 16.17 8.07
N TRP A 76 -6.51 17.13 8.57
CA TRP A 76 -7.00 18.28 7.81
C TRP A 76 -5.86 19.12 7.22
N ALA A 77 -4.85 19.45 8.03
CA ALA A 77 -3.71 20.24 7.56
C ALA A 77 -2.92 19.52 6.46
N PHE A 78 -2.69 18.20 6.61
CA PHE A 78 -2.05 17.40 5.58
C PHE A 78 -2.89 17.35 4.30
N ALA A 79 -4.20 17.11 4.43
CA ALA A 79 -5.12 17.00 3.32
C ALA A 79 -5.17 18.29 2.48
N LEU A 80 -5.27 19.46 3.12
CA LEU A 80 -5.29 20.75 2.41
C LEU A 80 -3.99 21.03 1.64
N VAL A 81 -2.84 20.73 2.24
CA VAL A 81 -1.55 20.93 1.56
C VAL A 81 -1.49 20.06 0.30
N TRP A 82 -1.80 18.77 0.42
CA TRP A 82 -1.70 17.87 -0.71
C TRP A 82 -2.80 18.10 -1.75
N GLU A 83 -4.02 18.45 -1.34
CA GLU A 83 -5.05 18.90 -2.29
C GLU A 83 -4.51 20.04 -3.16
N GLN A 84 -3.90 21.06 -2.55
CA GLN A 84 -3.37 22.20 -3.28
C GLN A 84 -2.18 21.83 -4.17
N MET A 85 -1.32 20.92 -3.73
CA MET A 85 -0.21 20.39 -4.51
C MET A 85 -0.71 19.67 -5.77
N TYR A 86 -1.67 18.76 -5.62
CA TYR A 86 -2.26 18.02 -6.75
C TYR A 86 -3.08 18.93 -7.67
N ARG A 87 -3.80 19.91 -7.12
CA ARG A 87 -4.55 20.91 -7.90
C ARG A 87 -3.61 21.77 -8.76
N ASN A 88 -2.40 22.03 -8.28
CA ASN A 88 -1.39 22.82 -8.99
C ASN A 88 -0.35 21.97 -9.72
N HIS A 89 -0.59 20.67 -9.94
CA HIS A 89 0.41 19.72 -10.43
C HIS A 89 1.16 20.19 -11.70
N ALA A 90 0.50 20.92 -12.61
CA ALA A 90 1.12 21.48 -13.81
C ALA A 90 2.31 22.43 -13.53
N ASN A 91 2.36 23.01 -12.33
CA ASN A 91 3.40 23.95 -11.89
C ASN A 91 4.34 23.35 -10.82
N ILE A 92 4.14 22.10 -10.43
CA ILE A 92 4.93 21.43 -9.39
C ILE A 92 5.83 20.38 -10.04
N PRO A 93 7.15 20.37 -9.75
CA PRO A 93 8.04 19.32 -10.24
C PRO A 93 7.54 17.93 -9.83
N PHE A 94 7.48 16.99 -10.78
CA PHE A 94 6.85 15.69 -10.55
C PHE A 94 7.46 14.90 -9.37
N GLY A 95 8.76 15.08 -9.11
CA GLY A 95 9.45 14.42 -8.00
C GLY A 95 8.85 14.67 -6.61
N PHE A 96 8.10 15.77 -6.41
CA PHE A 96 7.36 16.00 -5.16
C PHE A 96 6.21 14.98 -4.96
N PHE A 97 5.62 14.47 -6.04
CA PHE A 97 4.58 13.45 -5.99
C PHE A 97 5.16 12.03 -5.85
N GLU A 98 6.46 11.85 -6.07
CA GLU A 98 7.18 10.58 -5.93
C GLU A 98 7.88 10.39 -4.59
N ASP A 99 7.96 11.46 -3.80
CA ASP A 99 8.76 11.46 -2.59
C ASP A 99 8.09 10.66 -1.45
N MET A 100 8.74 9.57 -1.08
CA MET A 100 8.33 8.67 0.00
C MET A 100 8.36 9.35 1.37
N ASP A 101 9.27 10.29 1.61
CA ASP A 101 9.41 10.95 2.90
C ASP A 101 8.29 11.96 3.15
N PHE A 102 7.69 12.49 2.09
CA PHE A 102 6.62 13.47 2.17
C PHE A 102 5.23 12.83 2.21
N ILE A 103 4.86 12.05 1.19
CA ILE A 103 3.49 11.51 1.11
C ILE A 103 3.39 10.18 1.85
N GLY A 104 4.24 9.20 1.49
CA GLY A 104 4.15 7.85 2.03
C GLY A 104 4.33 7.81 3.56
N LYS A 105 5.41 8.42 4.05
CA LYS A 105 5.64 8.55 5.50
C LYS A 105 4.60 9.46 6.17
N GLY A 106 4.19 10.55 5.52
CA GLY A 106 3.15 11.44 6.04
C GLY A 106 1.82 10.73 6.29
N LEU A 107 1.34 9.95 5.32
CA LEU A 107 0.12 9.14 5.45
C LEU A 107 0.26 8.06 6.52
N ALA A 108 1.43 7.40 6.61
CA ALA A 108 1.71 6.41 7.66
C ALA A 108 1.74 7.05 9.06
N ASP A 109 2.37 8.21 9.22
CA ASP A 109 2.46 8.95 10.48
C ASP A 109 1.10 9.49 10.95
N LEU A 110 0.12 9.62 10.04
CA LEU A 110 -1.27 9.94 10.34
C LEU A 110 -2.12 8.72 10.73
N GLY A 111 -1.58 7.50 10.62
CA GLY A 111 -2.29 6.27 10.95
C GLY A 111 -3.06 5.66 9.77
N PHE A 112 -2.85 6.13 8.54
CA PHE A 112 -3.40 5.48 7.36
C PHE A 112 -2.56 4.27 6.94
N VAL A 113 -3.24 3.28 6.37
CA VAL A 113 -2.65 2.00 5.97
C VAL A 113 -2.67 1.88 4.47
N MET A 114 -1.50 1.61 3.88
CA MET A 114 -1.40 1.19 2.48
C MET A 114 -1.87 -0.26 2.39
N ASP A 115 -3.18 -0.43 2.23
CA ASP A 115 -3.86 -1.74 2.24
C ASP A 115 -4.17 -2.25 0.84
N CYS A 116 -3.56 -1.66 -0.20
CA CYS A 116 -3.79 -2.02 -1.60
C CYS A 116 -5.26 -1.87 -2.04
N GLY A 117 -5.99 -0.96 -1.40
CA GLY A 117 -7.40 -0.66 -1.67
C GLY A 117 -8.39 -1.67 -1.09
N GLU A 118 -7.94 -2.56 -0.18
CA GLU A 118 -8.80 -3.61 0.37
C GLU A 118 -9.94 -3.06 1.25
N SER A 119 -9.71 -2.01 2.04
CA SER A 119 -10.77 -1.33 2.80
C SER A 119 -11.85 -0.78 1.88
N MET A 120 -11.44 -0.09 0.82
CA MET A 120 -12.34 0.49 -0.17
C MET A 120 -13.15 -0.58 -0.92
N LYS A 121 -12.50 -1.66 -1.39
CA LYS A 121 -13.19 -2.78 -2.05
C LYS A 121 -14.18 -3.49 -1.13
N ARG A 122 -13.86 -3.59 0.16
CA ARG A 122 -14.74 -4.19 1.16
C ARG A 122 -15.97 -3.33 1.42
N ALA A 123 -15.78 -2.01 1.51
CA ALA A 123 -16.87 -1.06 1.74
C ALA A 123 -17.78 -0.91 0.51
N PHE A 124 -17.20 -0.95 -0.71
CA PHE A 124 -17.92 -0.73 -1.97
C PHE A 124 -17.60 -1.85 -2.99
N PRO A 125 -18.10 -3.07 -2.76
CA PRO A 125 -17.80 -4.21 -3.63
C PRO A 125 -18.35 -4.00 -5.04
N GLY A 126 -17.53 -4.32 -6.05
CA GLY A 126 -17.90 -4.19 -7.46
C GLY A 126 -17.75 -2.78 -8.06
N VAL A 127 -17.26 -1.82 -7.28
CA VAL A 127 -17.00 -0.45 -7.74
C VAL A 127 -15.49 -0.23 -7.84
N ASP A 128 -14.98 0.07 -9.04
CA ASP A 128 -13.55 0.40 -9.23
C ASP A 128 -13.31 1.91 -9.12
N VAL A 129 -13.24 2.39 -7.88
CA VAL A 129 -13.08 3.82 -7.58
C VAL A 129 -11.71 4.36 -7.97
N PHE A 130 -10.73 3.49 -8.24
CA PHE A 130 -9.34 3.87 -8.52
C PHE A 130 -9.10 4.18 -10.00
N LYS A 131 -10.04 3.79 -10.87
CA LYS A 131 -10.00 4.02 -12.32
C LYS A 131 -11.22 4.74 -12.88
N ASP A 132 -12.30 4.82 -12.09
CA ASP A 132 -13.54 5.50 -12.48
C ASP A 132 -13.84 6.65 -11.50
N ASN A 133 -13.47 7.87 -11.91
CA ASN A 133 -13.71 9.09 -11.15
C ASN A 133 -15.21 9.35 -10.92
N GLU A 134 -16.07 8.95 -11.86
CA GLU A 134 -17.52 9.12 -11.70
C GLU A 134 -18.08 8.12 -10.69
N ALA A 135 -17.57 6.89 -10.68
CA ALA A 135 -17.90 5.92 -9.64
C ALA A 135 -17.44 6.43 -8.26
N PHE A 136 -16.24 7.00 -8.16
CA PHE A 136 -15.75 7.58 -6.92
C PHE A 136 -16.65 8.73 -6.43
N LYS A 137 -17.02 9.68 -7.30
CA LYS A 137 -17.95 10.78 -6.98
C LYS A 137 -19.29 10.28 -6.41
N ARG A 138 -19.87 9.22 -6.99
CA ARG A 138 -21.17 8.68 -6.53
C ARG A 138 -21.14 8.11 -5.11
N ILE A 139 -19.99 7.60 -4.67
CA ILE A 139 -19.87 6.98 -3.34
C ILE A 139 -19.22 7.89 -2.30
N MET A 140 -18.65 9.03 -2.72
CA MET A 140 -17.75 9.88 -1.92
C MET A 140 -18.33 10.30 -0.56
N ASP A 141 -19.63 10.59 -0.52
CA ASP A 141 -20.34 10.98 0.70
C ASP A 141 -20.47 9.85 1.72
N GLN A 142 -20.33 8.60 1.28
CA GLN A 142 -20.49 7.38 2.09
C GLN A 142 -19.14 6.85 2.61
N VAL A 143 -18.02 7.32 2.07
CA VAL A 143 -16.68 6.85 2.45
C VAL A 143 -16.29 7.50 3.78
N ASP A 144 -15.92 6.66 4.76
CA ASP A 144 -15.39 7.14 6.04
C ASP A 144 -13.93 7.63 5.93
N LEU A 145 -13.50 8.40 6.93
CA LEU A 145 -12.18 9.04 6.95
C LEU A 145 -11.02 8.04 6.84
N GLN A 146 -11.10 6.90 7.53
CA GLN A 146 -10.02 5.89 7.52
C GLN A 146 -9.95 5.20 6.17
N THR A 147 -11.10 4.79 5.63
CA THR A 147 -11.19 4.13 4.32
C THR A 147 -10.68 5.04 3.21
N LEU A 148 -11.01 6.34 3.25
CA LEU A 148 -10.53 7.31 2.27
C LEU A 148 -9.01 7.51 2.37
N GLY A 149 -8.46 7.70 3.57
CA GLY A 149 -7.01 7.87 3.74
C GLY A 149 -6.21 6.62 3.33
N ASN A 150 -6.73 5.42 3.60
CA ASN A 150 -6.13 4.17 3.12
C ASN A 150 -6.16 4.07 1.59
N ALA A 151 -7.26 4.51 0.96
CA ALA A 151 -7.38 4.53 -0.49
C ALA A 151 -6.40 5.52 -1.13
N ILE A 152 -6.24 6.72 -0.57
CA ILE A 152 -5.23 7.70 -1.01
C ILE A 152 -3.83 7.09 -0.95
N PHE A 153 -3.49 6.45 0.18
CA PHE A 153 -2.18 5.83 0.35
C PHE A 153 -1.95 4.71 -0.66
N SER A 154 -2.95 3.87 -0.88
CA SER A 154 -2.88 2.78 -1.85
C SER A 154 -2.75 3.27 -3.29
N GLN A 155 -3.52 4.30 -3.68
CA GLN A 155 -3.46 4.86 -5.02
C GLN A 155 -2.12 5.59 -5.27
N TRP A 156 -1.63 6.33 -4.29
CA TRP A 156 -0.32 6.97 -4.36
C TRP A 156 0.79 5.92 -4.51
N ARG A 157 0.70 4.81 -3.76
CA ARG A 157 1.67 3.71 -3.87
C ARG A 157 1.65 3.07 -5.25
N TYR A 158 0.47 2.85 -5.81
CA TYR A 158 0.31 2.29 -7.15
C TYR A 158 1.06 3.13 -8.19
N TRP A 159 0.84 4.45 -8.20
CA TRP A 159 1.49 5.34 -9.18
C TRP A 159 3.00 5.37 -9.04
N ASN A 160 3.51 5.36 -7.80
CA ASN A 160 4.93 5.51 -7.57
C ASN A 160 5.75 4.24 -7.73
N HIS A 161 5.14 3.07 -7.66
CA HIS A 161 5.90 1.80 -7.62
C HIS A 161 5.39 0.71 -8.56
N TRP A 162 4.16 0.80 -9.05
CA TRP A 162 3.58 -0.23 -9.91
C TRP A 162 3.17 0.28 -11.28
N SER A 163 2.85 1.57 -11.42
CA SER A 163 2.58 2.16 -12.72
C SER A 163 3.86 2.20 -13.57
N MET A 164 3.74 1.75 -14.82
CA MET A 164 4.78 1.90 -15.83
C MET A 164 4.59 3.18 -16.67
N GLY A 165 3.48 3.89 -16.45
CA GLY A 165 3.11 5.10 -17.17
C GLY A 165 3.17 6.34 -16.28
N ARG A 166 2.95 7.50 -16.90
CA ARG A 166 2.76 8.76 -16.16
C ARG A 166 1.29 8.93 -15.83
N MET A 167 1.01 9.64 -14.73
CA MET A 167 -0.34 10.08 -14.40
C MET A 167 -0.89 10.98 -15.51
N GLU A 168 -2.17 10.79 -15.81
CA GLU A 168 -2.96 11.66 -16.68
C GLU A 168 -3.79 12.64 -15.83
N GLU A 169 -4.41 13.63 -16.47
CA GLU A 169 -5.22 14.64 -15.78
C GLU A 169 -6.28 14.01 -14.86
N SER A 170 -6.95 12.95 -15.31
CA SER A 170 -7.94 12.24 -14.51
C SER A 170 -7.37 11.63 -13.23
N ASP A 171 -6.09 11.25 -13.22
CA ASP A 171 -5.44 10.72 -12.02
C ASP A 171 -5.16 11.85 -11.02
N PHE A 172 -4.72 13.02 -11.49
CA PHE A 172 -4.57 14.20 -10.64
C PHE A 172 -5.91 14.65 -10.08
N GLU A 173 -6.97 14.69 -10.89
CA GLU A 173 -8.34 14.97 -10.46
C GLU A 173 -8.81 14.01 -9.36
N TRP A 174 -8.48 12.73 -9.47
CA TRP A 174 -8.79 11.74 -8.43
C TRP A 174 -8.19 12.12 -7.08
N PHE A 175 -6.90 12.48 -7.05
CA PHE A 175 -6.23 12.89 -5.82
C PHE A 175 -6.79 14.21 -5.28
N VAL A 176 -7.10 15.19 -6.14
CA VAL A 176 -7.72 16.45 -5.71
C VAL A 176 -9.05 16.18 -5.03
N MET A 177 -9.92 15.35 -5.63
CA MET A 177 -11.19 14.99 -5.01
C MET A 177 -11.00 14.24 -3.69
N ALA A 178 -10.09 13.27 -3.65
CA ALA A 178 -9.85 12.45 -2.47
C ALA A 178 -9.30 13.29 -1.30
N TYR A 179 -8.30 14.15 -1.54
CA TYR A 179 -7.75 15.02 -0.50
C TYR A 179 -8.74 16.10 -0.06
N SER A 180 -9.51 16.68 -0.99
CA SER A 180 -10.56 17.65 -0.65
C SER A 180 -11.60 17.01 0.29
N ARG A 181 -12.08 15.80 -0.04
CA ARG A 181 -13.01 15.06 0.82
C ARG A 181 -12.38 14.67 2.15
N LEU A 182 -11.10 14.30 2.17
CA LEU A 182 -10.40 13.97 3.41
C LEU A 182 -10.31 15.20 4.33
N ALA A 183 -10.10 16.39 3.77
CA ALA A 183 -10.14 17.63 4.52
C ALA A 183 -11.53 17.91 5.10
N GLU A 184 -12.61 17.72 4.33
CA GLU A 184 -13.99 17.88 4.82
C GLU A 184 -14.32 16.95 5.99
N LEU A 185 -13.90 15.68 5.91
CA LEU A 185 -14.14 14.69 6.97
C LEU A 185 -13.34 14.98 8.25
N ALA A 186 -12.22 15.69 8.11
CA ALA A 186 -11.32 16.06 9.20
C ALA A 186 -11.54 17.49 9.71
N ALA A 187 -12.54 18.22 9.18
CA ALA A 187 -12.88 19.58 9.57
C ALA A 187 -13.56 19.68 10.94
#